data_AF-A0A2N7W9H7-F1
#
_entry.id   AF-A0A2N7W9H7-F1
#
_cell.length_a   1.000
_cell.length_b   1.000
_cell.length_c   1.000
_cell.angle_alpha   90.00
_cell.angle_beta   90.00
_cell.angle_gamma   90.00
#
_symmetry.space_group_name_H-M   'P 1'
#
loop_
_entity.id
_entity.type
_entity.pdbx_description
1 polymer ?
#
loop_
_entity_poly.entity_id
_entity_poly.type
_entity_poly.pdbx_seq_one_letter_code
_entity_poly.pdbx_strand_id
1 'polypeptide(L)' 'MAEAVKKPRPEFRNIGIGDITMTYRLPLAAKVSILHRVSGAALFLFLPFLLYLFSQSLTSELSFEVFKGFLSNIIVKLI' A
#
# COMPACT_ATOMS: atom_id res chain seq x y z
N MET A 1 20.25 10.64 -48.29
CA MET A 1 20.88 9.52 -47.58
C MET A 1 19.99 9.22 -46.38
N ALA A 2 19.25 8.12 -46.39
CA ALA A 2 18.38 7.76 -45.26
C ALA A 2 19.27 7.17 -44.16
N GLU A 3 19.34 7.86 -43.02
CA GLU A 3 20.05 7.42 -41.83
C GLU A 3 19.39 6.14 -41.31
N ALA A 4 20.11 5.02 -41.30
CA ALA A 4 19.58 3.74 -40.85
C ALA A 4 19.27 3.81 -39.36
N VAL A 5 17.98 3.75 -39.00
CA VAL A 5 17.52 3.78 -37.60
C VAL A 5 18.09 2.57 -36.85
N LYS A 6 18.98 2.83 -35.90
CA LYS A 6 19.68 1.80 -35.12
C LYS A 6 18.69 1.04 -34.24
N LYS A 7 18.65 -0.29 -34.38
CA LYS A 7 17.74 -1.15 -33.61
C LYS A 7 18.03 -1.01 -32.10
N PRO A 8 17.00 -0.81 -31.25
CA PRO A 8 17.20 -0.67 -29.81
C PRO A 8 17.74 -1.96 -29.19
N ARG A 9 18.61 -1.83 -28.18
CA ARG A 9 19.17 -2.96 -27.42
C ARG A 9 18.07 -3.61 -26.56
N PRO A 10 18.14 -4.93 -26.32
CA PRO A 10 17.18 -5.61 -25.45
C PRO A 10 17.30 -5.10 -24.00
N GLU A 11 16.15 -4.80 -23.39
CA GLU A 11 16.01 -4.48 -21.96
C GLU A 11 15.35 -5.66 -21.23
N PHE A 12 15.97 -6.13 -20.15
CA PHE A 12 15.37 -7.15 -19.28
C PHE A 12 14.69 -6.47 -18.10
N ARG A 13 13.37 -6.68 -17.96
CA ARG A 13 12.54 -6.08 -16.92
C ARG A 13 11.90 -7.17 -16.06
N ASN A 14 12.68 -7.74 -15.15
CA ASN A 14 12.27 -8.80 -14.23
C ASN A 14 11.50 -8.24 -13.02
N ILE A 15 10.56 -7.34 -13.29
CA ILE A 15 9.74 -6.63 -12.29
C ILE A 15 8.32 -7.19 -12.21
N GLY A 16 8.04 -8.32 -12.86
CA GLY A 16 6.76 -8.98 -12.77
C GLY A 16 6.44 -9.35 -11.32
N ILE A 17 5.16 -9.34 -10.94
CA ILE A 17 4.75 -9.71 -9.58
C ILE A 17 5.24 -11.13 -9.23
N GLY A 18 5.14 -12.08 -10.16
CA GLY A 18 5.68 -13.43 -9.99
C GLY A 18 7.20 -13.46 -9.84
N ASP A 19 7.91 -12.59 -10.57
CA ASP A 19 9.37 -12.53 -10.50
C ASP A 19 9.86 -11.97 -9.16
N ILE A 20 9.25 -10.88 -8.70
CA ILE A 20 9.61 -10.23 -7.43
C ILE A 20 9.24 -11.11 -6.22
N THR A 21 8.15 -11.87 -6.31
CA THR A 21 7.62 -12.65 -5.17
C THR A 21 8.13 -14.08 -5.09
N MET A 22 8.22 -14.78 -6.22
CA MET A 22 8.48 -16.23 -6.28
C MET A 22 9.81 -16.57 -6.98
N THR A 23 10.12 -15.94 -8.10
CA THR A 23 11.27 -16.34 -8.93
C THR A 23 12.61 -15.80 -8.40
N TYR A 24 12.63 -14.57 -7.88
CA TYR A 24 13.86 -13.88 -7.50
C TYR A 24 14.17 -14.02 -6.01
N ARG A 25 15.40 -14.45 -5.68
CA ARG A 25 15.89 -14.51 -4.30
C ARG A 25 16.27 -13.11 -3.80
N LEU A 26 15.27 -12.34 -3.38
CA LEU A 26 15.48 -11.03 -2.78
C LEU A 26 16.16 -11.15 -1.40
N PRO A 27 17.21 -10.35 -1.13
CA PRO A 27 17.71 -10.15 0.23
C PRO A 27 16.60 -9.62 1.15
N LEU A 28 16.69 -9.91 2.45
CA LEU A 28 15.68 -9.46 3.43
C LEU A 28 15.48 -7.94 3.40
N ALA A 29 16.57 -7.17 3.28
CA ALA A 29 16.52 -5.71 3.19
C ALA A 29 15.69 -5.22 1.99
N ALA A 30 15.78 -5.92 0.84
CA ALA A 30 15.01 -5.57 -0.35
C ALA A 30 13.51 -5.81 -0.13
N LYS A 31 13.13 -6.93 0.51
CA LYS A 31 11.72 -7.22 0.85
C LYS A 31 11.16 -6.17 1.81
N VAL A 32 11.89 -5.83 2.87
CA VAL A 32 11.48 -4.81 3.84
C VAL A 32 11.33 -3.44 3.19
N SER A 33 12.24 -3.06 2.27
CA SER A 33 12.13 -1.80 1.53
C SER A 33 10.84 -1.73 0.70
N ILE A 34 10.46 -2.82 0.02
CA ILE A 34 9.20 -2.89 -0.73
C ILE A 34 8.01 -2.78 0.22
N LEU A 35 8.00 -3.57 1.31
CA LEU A 35 6.92 -3.53 2.29
C LEU A 35 6.74 -2.15 2.92
N HIS A 36 7.84 -1.47 3.28
CA HIS A 36 7.79 -0.12 3.83
C HIS A 36 7.11 0.87 2.88
N ARG A 37 7.41 0.79 1.57
CA ARG A 37 6.77 1.64 0.56
C ARG A 37 5.28 1.35 0.44
N VAL A 38 4.91 0.06 0.43
CA VAL A 38 3.51 -0.36 0.36
C VAL A 38 2.75 0.08 1.61
N SER A 39 3.33 -0.10 2.80
CA SER A 39 2.76 0.38 4.07
C SER A 39 2.57 1.90 4.07
N GLY A 40 3.54 2.66 3.56
CA GLY A 40 3.43 4.12 3.44
C GLY A 40 2.31 4.55 2.49
N ALA A 41 2.19 3.89 1.33
CA ALA A 41 1.11 4.15 0.37
C ALA A 41 -0.27 3.78 0.94
N ALA A 42 -0.37 2.65 1.64
CA ALA A 42 -1.59 2.23 2.31
C ALA A 42 -2.01 3.26 3.39
N LEU A 43 -1.08 3.68 4.25
CA LEU A 43 -1.36 4.69 5.27
C LEU A 43 -1.82 6.00 4.65
N PHE A 44 -1.17 6.47 3.58
CA PHE A 44 -1.57 7.69 2.88
C PHE A 44 -3.00 7.59 2.35
N LEU A 45 -3.38 6.46 1.76
CA LEU A 45 -4.73 6.23 1.26
C LEU A 45 -5.78 6.15 2.38
N PHE A 46 -5.44 5.51 3.51
CA PHE A 46 -6.32 5.38 4.67
C PHE A 46 -6.35 6.61 5.57
N LEU A 47 -5.41 7.55 5.43
CA LEU A 47 -5.30 8.74 6.27
C LEU A 47 -6.61 9.55 6.36
N PRO A 48 -7.31 9.91 5.26
CA PRO A 48 -8.58 10.64 5.37
C PRO A 48 -9.65 9.85 6.13
N PHE A 49 -9.68 8.53 5.98
CA PHE A 49 -10.60 7.66 6.71
C PHE A 49 -10.27 7.61 8.20
N LEU A 50 -8.98 7.51 8.56
CA LEU A 50 -8.54 7.56 9.96
C LEU A 50 -8.86 8.90 10.62
N LEU A 51 -8.67 10.01 9.90
CA LEU A 51 -9.03 11.34 10.40
C LEU A 51 -10.55 11.51 10.56
N TYR A 52 -11.35 10.90 9.69
CA TYR A 52 -12.80 10.85 9.86
C TYR A 52 -13.20 10.07 11.13
N LEU A 53 -12.64 8.87 11.34
CA LEU A 53 -12.88 8.10 12.57
C LEU A 53 -12.44 8.87 13.82
N PHE A 54 -11.29 9.56 13.75
CA PHE A 54 -10.82 10.43 14.81
C PHE A 54 -11.80 11.57 15.10
N SER A 55 -12.33 12.23 14.07
CA SER A 55 -13.38 13.25 14.24
C SER A 55 -14.64 12.69 14.92
N GLN A 56 -15.10 11.49 14.53
CA GLN A 56 -16.25 10.86 15.19
C GLN A 56 -15.99 10.59 16.68
N SER A 57 -14.74 10.28 17.05
CA SER A 57 -14.38 10.03 18.45
C SER A 57 -14.46 11.27 19.35
N LEU A 58 -14.44 12.49 18.78
CA LEU A 58 -14.38 13.75 19.54
C LEU A 58 -15.63 14.63 19.41
N THR A 59 -16.50 14.37 18.42
CA THR A 59 -17.56 15.32 18.03
C THR A 59 -18.71 15.40 19.04
N SER A 60 -19.22 14.26 19.52
CA SER A 60 -20.34 14.20 20.46
C SER A 60 -20.43 12.81 21.10
N GLU A 61 -21.23 12.69 22.18
CA GLU A 61 -21.52 11.38 22.80
C GLU A 61 -22.14 10.39 21.79
N LEU A 62 -23.09 10.86 20.96
CA LEU A 62 -23.72 10.03 19.95
C LEU A 62 -22.71 9.56 18.88
N SER A 63 -21.86 10.47 18.39
CA SER A 63 -20.79 10.14 17.43
C SER A 63 -19.79 9.14 18.02
N PHE A 64 -19.49 9.27 19.32
CA PHE A 64 -18.61 8.35 20.02
C PHE A 64 -19.23 6.95 20.18
N GLU A 65 -20.54 6.84 20.42
CA GLU A 65 -21.23 5.54 20.42
C GLU A 65 -21.15 4.85 19.06
N VAL A 66 -21.35 5.60 17.96
CA VAL A 66 -21.19 5.07 16.60
C VAL A 66 -19.75 4.61 16.35
N PHE A 67 -18.77 5.42 16.74
CA PHE A 67 -17.34 5.08 16.64
C PHE A 67 -17.01 3.78 17.40
N LYS A 68 -17.47 3.65 18.66
CA LYS A 68 -17.30 2.45 19.47
C LYS A 68 -17.98 1.23 18.86
N GLY A 69 -19.21 1.39 18.38
CA GLY A 69 -19.96 0.32 17.73
C GLY A 69 -19.24 -0.18 16.47
N PHE A 70 -18.73 0.74 15.66
CA PHE A 70 -17.96 0.40 14.46
C PHE A 70 -16.68 -0.38 14.80
N LEU A 71 -15.86 0.11 15.74
CA LEU A 71 -14.62 -0.53 16.19
C LEU A 71 -14.82 -1.84 16.97
N SER A 72 -16.03 -2.09 17.47
CA SER A 72 -16.34 -3.35 18.18
C SER A 72 -16.45 -4.55 17.24
N ASN A 73 -16.62 -4.32 15.94
CA ASN A 73 -16.68 -5.39 14.94
C ASN A 73 -15.34 -6.12 14.82
N ILE A 74 -15.37 -7.45 14.90
CA ILE A 74 -14.15 -8.27 14.85
C ILE A 74 -13.35 -8.10 13.56
N ILE A 75 -14.05 -7.92 12.42
CA ILE A 75 -13.42 -7.71 11.12
C ILE A 75 -12.62 -6.39 11.13
N VAL A 76 -13.19 -5.33 11.72
CA VAL A 76 -12.55 -4.01 11.81
C VAL A 76 -11.32 -4.04 12.72
N LYS A 77 -11.29 -4.92 13.74
CA LYS A 77 -10.13 -5.08 14.62
C LYS A 77 -9.00 -5.91 14.01
N LEU A 78 -9.31 -6.81 13.08
CA LEU A 78 -8.34 -7.71 12.46
C LEU A 78 -7.57 -7.08 11.30
N ILE A 79 -8.18 -6.08 10.67
CA ILE A 79 -7.57 -5.27 9.61
C ILE A 79 -6.78 -4.13 10.27
#